data_AF-A0A8S2RPE1-F1
#
_entry.id   AF-A0A8S2RPE1-F1
#
_cell.length_a   1.000
_cell.length_b   1.000
_cell.length_c   1.000
_cell.angle_alpha   90.00
_cell.angle_beta   90.00
_cell.angle_gamma   90.00
#
_symmetry.space_group_name_H-M   'P 1'
#
loop_
_entity.id
_entity.type
_entity.pdbx_description
1 polymer ?
#
loop_
_entity_poly.entity_id
_entity_poly.type
_entity_poly.pdbx_seq_one_letter_code
_entity_poly.pdbx_strand_id
1 'polypeptide(L)' 'KPAQQKARLSFVQEHQYWSKEWNSIIWSDEFHFEVPNRKKRTLVRHLLRESDEPFNFMPRVQGGGGSVSV' A
#
# COMPACT_ATOMS: atom_id res chain seq x y z
N LYS A 1 23.61 -1.71 -4.16
CA LYS A 1 23.35 -3.02 -4.81
C LYS A 1 22.14 -3.63 -4.13
N PRO A 2 21.10 -4.09 -4.84
CA PRO A 2 19.95 -4.69 -4.19
C PRO A 2 20.40 -5.89 -3.35
N ALA A 3 19.98 -5.92 -2.08
CA ALA A 3 20.55 -6.81 -1.06
C ALA A 3 20.40 -8.32 -1.36
N GLN A 4 19.55 -8.70 -2.33
CA GLN A 4 19.23 -10.10 -2.65
C GLN A 4 19.29 -10.45 -4.14
N GLN A 5 20.17 -9.81 -4.90
CA GLN A 5 20.26 -10.05 -6.36
C GLN A 5 20.51 -11.53 -6.70
N LYS A 6 21.40 -12.22 -5.98
CA LYS A 6 21.74 -13.62 -6.24
C LYS A 6 20.55 -14.56 -6.01
N ALA A 7 19.81 -14.38 -4.91
CA ALA A 7 18.64 -15.20 -4.58
C ALA A 7 17.49 -15.01 -5.58
N ARG A 8 17.30 -13.77 -6.07
CA ARG A 8 16.31 -13.49 -7.13
C ARG A 8 16.68 -14.16 -8.45
N LEU A 9 17.96 -14.18 -8.80
CA LEU A 9 18.44 -14.85 -10.02
C LEU A 9 18.27 -16.37 -9.94
N SER A 10 18.60 -17.00 -8.81
CA SER A 10 18.40 -18.45 -8.64
C SER A 10 16.92 -18.82 -8.72
N PHE A 11 16.04 -18.06 -8.04
CA PHE A 11 14.60 -18.28 -8.10
C PHE A 11 14.06 -18.24 -9.52
N VAL A 12 14.43 -17.21 -10.31
CA VAL A 12 14.00 -17.10 -11.71
C VAL A 12 14.52 -18.26 -12.56
N GLN A 13 15.79 -18.66 -12.39
CA GLN A 13 16.38 -19.77 -13.15
C GLN A 13 15.70 -21.10 -12.87
N GLU A 14 15.36 -21.37 -11.60
CA GLU A 14 14.68 -22.59 -11.16
C GLU A 14 13.24 -22.68 -11.69
N HIS A 15 12.55 -21.55 -11.80
CA HIS A 15 11.12 -21.48 -12.13
C HIS A 15 10.84 -20.96 -13.56
N GLN A 16 11.88 -20.81 -14.40
CA GLN A 16 11.78 -20.17 -15.72
C GLN A 16 10.80 -20.85 -16.69
N TYR A 17 10.57 -22.15 -16.53
CA TYR A 17 9.70 -22.96 -17.39
C TYR A 17 8.37 -23.31 -16.71
N TRP A 18 8.11 -22.80 -15.51
CA TRP A 18 6.84 -23.02 -14.83
C TRP A 18 5.73 -22.28 -15.55
N SER A 19 4.62 -22.98 -15.77
CA SER A 19 3.41 -22.43 -16.36
C SER A 19 2.19 -22.87 -15.55
N LYS A 20 1.85 -24.16 -15.59
CA LYS A 20 0.70 -24.72 -14.87
C LYS A 20 0.97 -24.88 -13.38
N GLU A 21 2.23 -25.01 -13.00
CA GLU A 21 2.71 -25.15 -11.63
C GLU A 21 2.29 -23.94 -10.78
N TRP A 22 2.28 -22.73 -11.35
CA TRP A 22 1.85 -21.50 -10.68
C TRP A 22 0.41 -21.57 -10.17
N ASN A 23 -0.47 -22.35 -10.81
CA ASN A 23 -1.87 -22.49 -10.41
C ASN A 23 -2.05 -23.27 -9.10
N SER A 24 -1.05 -24.07 -8.71
CA SER A 24 -1.08 -24.83 -7.46
C SER A 24 -0.53 -24.05 -6.26
N ILE A 25 -0.02 -22.83 -6.48
CA ILE A 25 0.59 -22.03 -5.43
C ILE A 25 -0.49 -21.16 -4.76
N ILE A 26 -0.56 -21.27 -3.44
CA ILE A 26 -1.32 -20.35 -2.60
C ILE A 26 -0.37 -19.24 -2.16
N TRP A 27 -0.60 -18.03 -2.67
CA TRP A 27 0.16 -16.85 -2.28
C TRP A 27 -0.48 -16.22 -1.04
N SER A 28 0.35 -15.80 -0.10
CA SER A 28 -0.08 -15.08 1.10
C SER A 28 0.81 -13.86 1.28
N ASP A 29 0.22 -12.76 1.69
CA ASP A 29 0.92 -11.54 2.09
C ASP A 29 0.05 -10.81 3.12
N GLU A 30 0.67 -9.92 3.89
CA GLU A 30 -0.04 -9.01 4.78
C GLU A 30 -0.16 -7.64 4.12
N PHE A 31 -1.35 -7.03 4.15
CA PHE A 31 -1.57 -5.69 3.62
C PHE A 31 -2.12 -4.74 4.68
N HIS A 32 -1.68 -3.48 4.60
CA HIS A 32 -2.11 -2.42 5.50
C HIS A 32 -3.01 -1.41 4.79
N PHE A 33 -4.27 -1.31 5.24
CA PHE A 33 -5.23 -0.33 4.76
C PHE A 33 -5.43 0.78 5.79
N GLU A 34 -5.22 2.02 5.37
CA GLU A 34 -5.45 3.19 6.22
C GLU A 34 -6.79 3.85 5.89
N VAL A 35 -7.59 4.15 6.93
CA VAL A 35 -8.91 4.75 6.78
C VAL A 35 -8.82 6.16 6.17
N PRO A 36 -8.05 7.11 6.74
CA PRO A 36 -7.64 8.30 6.02
C PRO A 36 -6.44 7.97 5.11
N ASN A 37 -6.69 7.77 3.82
CA ASN A 37 -5.61 7.49 2.87
C ASN A 37 -4.67 8.70 2.72
N ARG A 38 -3.37 8.51 3.03
CA ARG A 38 -2.30 9.53 2.90
C ARG A 38 -2.25 10.22 1.53
N LYS A 39 -2.68 9.52 0.46
CA LYS A 39 -2.66 10.05 -0.92
C LYS A 39 -3.86 10.93 -1.25
N LYS A 40 -4.95 10.84 -0.51
CA LYS A 40 -6.18 11.60 -0.77
C LYS A 40 -6.33 12.71 0.26
N ARG A 41 -6.43 13.96 -0.21
CA ARG A 41 -6.73 15.11 0.63
C ARG A 41 -8.11 14.92 1.25
N THR A 42 -8.15 14.54 2.52
CA THR A 42 -9.40 14.37 3.26
C THR A 42 -9.69 15.66 4.01
N LEU A 43 -10.84 16.29 3.70
CA LEU A 43 -11.33 17.46 4.44
C LEU A 43 -11.70 17.02 5.85
N VAL A 44 -11.02 17.57 6.87
CA VAL A 44 -11.28 17.23 8.28
C VAL A 44 -12.38 18.11 8.87
N ARG A 45 -12.62 19.29 8.28
CA ARG A 45 -13.61 20.27 8.72
C ARG A 45 -14.24 20.96 7.50
N HIS A 46 -15.56 21.17 7.54
CA HIS A 46 -16.29 21.96 6.55
C HIS A 46 -17.38 22.76 7.28
N LEU A 47 -17.17 24.06 7.47
CA LEU A 47 -18.25 24.99 7.83
C LEU A 47 -19.02 25.36 6.56
N LEU A 48 -20.30 25.73 6.70
CA LEU A 48 -21.28 25.95 5.61
C LEU A 48 -20.86 26.95 4.50
N ARG A 49 -19.70 27.62 4.65
CA ARG A 49 -19.17 28.66 3.74
C ARG A 49 -17.65 28.60 3.53
N GLU A 50 -16.95 27.58 4.01
CA GLU A 50 -15.50 27.46 3.81
C GLU A 50 -15.18 26.61 2.57
N SER A 51 -14.31 27.11 1.70
CA SER A 51 -13.75 26.41 0.54
C SER A 51 -12.62 25.45 0.92
N ASP A 52 -12.05 24.77 -0.09
CA ASP A 52 -10.87 23.88 -0.05
C ASP A 52 -9.56 24.58 0.41
N GLU A 53 -9.60 25.29 1.52
CA GLU A 53 -8.44 25.98 2.08
C GLU A 53 -7.41 24.98 2.61
N PRO A 54 -6.10 25.21 2.41
CA PRO A 54 -5.04 24.32 2.89
C PRO A 54 -5.11 23.96 4.37
N PHE A 55 -5.65 24.84 5.23
CA PHE A 55 -5.80 24.59 6.67
C PHE A 55 -6.92 23.57 6.99
N ASN A 56 -7.87 23.34 6.08
CA ASN A 56 -8.93 22.33 6.20
C ASN A 56 -8.42 20.91 5.95
N PHE A 57 -7.19 20.79 5.46
CA PHE A 57 -6.50 19.53 5.21
C PHE A 57 -5.37 19.34 6.22
N MET A 58 -5.28 18.15 6.79
CA MET A 58 -4.21 17.83 7.74
C MET A 58 -3.08 17.10 6.98
N PRO A 59 -1.91 17.71 6.74
CA PRO A 59 -0.77 16.98 6.18
C PRO A 59 -0.17 16.12 7.29
N ARG A 60 -0.54 14.83 7.34
CA ARG A 60 0.11 13.87 8.24
C ARG A 60 0.64 12.68 7.48
N VAL A 61 1.78 12.21 7.94
CA VAL A 61 2.39 10.95 7.50
C VAL A 61 1.44 9.78 7.80
N GLN A 62 0.61 9.86 8.83
CA GLN A 62 -0.48 8.91 9.12
C GLN A 62 -1.68 9.70 9.64
N GLY A 63 -2.85 9.55 9.02
CA GLY A 63 -4.07 10.18 9.54
C GLY A 63 -4.60 9.44 10.78
N GLY A 64 -5.19 10.17 11.73
CA GLY A 64 -5.99 9.54 12.79
C GLY A 64 -7.30 8.99 12.22
N GLY A 65 -7.90 7.97 12.84
CA GLY A 65 -9.07 7.26 12.31
C GLY A 65 -8.87 5.75 12.19
N GLY A 66 -7.64 5.28 12.42
CA GLY A 66 -7.31 3.86 12.49
C GLY A 66 -6.88 3.26 11.16
N SER A 67 -6.55 1.99 11.21
CA SER A 67 -6.15 1.17 10.07
C SER A 67 -6.56 -0.28 10.28
N VAL A 68 -6.62 -1.03 9.19
CA VAL A 68 -6.93 -2.45 9.18
C VAL A 68 -5.78 -3.18 8.49
N SER A 69 -5.27 -4.23 9.14
CA SER A 69 -4.31 -5.16 8.55
C SER A 69 -5.03 -6.47 8.21
N VAL A 70 -4.70 -7.04 7.05
CA VAL A 70 -5.28 -8.30 6.53
C VAL A 70 -4.17 -9.18 6.03
#